data_AF-A0A952HQT6-F1
#
_entry.id   AF-A0A952HQT6-F1
#
_cell.length_a   1.000
_cell.length_b   1.000
_cell.length_c   1.000
_cell.angle_alpha   90.00
_cell.angle_beta   90.00
_cell.angle_gamma   90.00
#
_symmetry.space_group_name_H-M   'P 1'
#
loop_
_entity.id
_entity.type
_entity.pdbx_description
1 polymer ?
#
loop_
_entity_poly.entity_id
_entity_poly.type
_entity_poly.pdbx_seq_one_letter_code
_entity_poly.pdbx_strand_id
1 'polypeptide(L)'
;QLNHGGTEMGQGLMVKIQQVVARSLGMSLNRIAIMSTRTDKVPNTSATAASSGADINGMAAMNAALRLRARLIRFLTDKHDVLESAIEFKDDVIKISASTETTELSWAELASEAYLARVPLSATGFYKTPKIHYDREMAMGRPFYYFANGVACSEVLIDTLTGETRVLRADILHDVGRSLNPAIDVGQIEGGYVQGVGWLTHEELHWDAKGRLTTDGPATYKIPAISDAPDVFNVSLLQNTPNDEATIFRSKAVGEPPLMLALSAFCAIRDAIGSIANHQVFPRLNAPATPEEVLRCCDQVLREA
;
A
#
# COMPACT_ATOMS: atom_id res chain seq x y z
N GLN A 1 3.32 22.73 -8.04
CA GLN A 1 2.42 21.71 -8.63
C GLN A 1 3.17 20.40 -8.73
N LEU A 2 2.49 19.27 -8.49
CA LEU A 2 3.04 17.92 -8.55
C LEU A 2 2.22 17.06 -9.53
N ASN A 3 2.90 16.35 -10.42
CA ASN A 3 2.30 15.35 -11.30
C ASN A 3 3.17 14.10 -11.33
N HIS A 4 2.56 12.92 -11.36
CA HIS A 4 3.23 11.63 -11.50
C HIS A 4 2.36 10.68 -12.32
N GLY A 5 2.91 9.54 -12.75
CA GLY A 5 2.24 8.60 -13.65
C GLY A 5 1.26 7.62 -12.99
N GLY A 6 1.22 7.62 -11.66
CA GLY A 6 0.36 6.75 -10.86
C GLY A 6 -1.07 7.28 -10.79
N THR A 7 -2.03 6.38 -10.62
CA THR A 7 -3.48 6.66 -10.61
C THR A 7 -4.07 6.41 -9.23
N GLU A 8 -4.81 7.40 -8.72
CA GLU A 8 -5.55 7.28 -7.46
C GLU A 8 -6.82 6.44 -7.66
N MET A 9 -7.08 5.53 -6.73
CA MET A 9 -8.26 4.67 -6.67
C MET A 9 -8.73 4.40 -5.23
N GLY A 10 -8.28 5.22 -4.26
CA GLY A 10 -8.62 5.11 -2.85
C GLY A 10 -7.48 4.61 -1.95
N GLN A 11 -6.37 4.17 -2.54
CA GLN A 11 -5.19 3.66 -1.83
C GLN A 11 -4.32 4.78 -1.21
N GLY A 12 -4.69 6.04 -1.42
CA GLY A 12 -4.00 7.20 -0.84
C GLY A 12 -2.64 7.48 -1.50
N LEU A 13 -2.49 7.08 -2.76
CA LEU A 13 -1.26 7.24 -3.54
C LEU A 13 -0.87 8.72 -3.67
N MET A 14 -1.84 9.57 -3.97
CA MET A 14 -1.65 11.01 -4.19
C MET A 14 -1.07 11.67 -2.94
N VAL A 15 -1.68 11.42 -1.78
CA VAL A 15 -1.22 11.97 -0.49
C VAL A 15 0.19 11.46 -0.14
N LYS A 16 0.48 10.17 -0.33
CA LYS A 16 1.81 9.61 -0.08
C LYS A 16 2.89 10.28 -0.92
N ILE A 17 2.65 10.51 -2.21
CA ILE A 17 3.65 11.15 -3.08
C ILE A 17 3.77 12.65 -2.77
N GLN A 18 2.67 13.31 -2.41
CA GLN A 18 2.69 14.68 -1.89
C GLN A 18 3.58 14.78 -0.64
N GLN A 19 3.46 13.84 0.31
CA GLN A 19 4.31 13.74 1.50
C GLN A 19 5.77 13.50 1.15
N VAL A 20 6.05 12.68 0.14
CA VAL A 20 7.43 12.46 -0.34
C VAL A 20 8.07 13.75 -0.84
N VAL A 21 7.36 14.52 -1.67
CA VAL A 21 7.87 15.78 -2.21
C VAL A 21 7.98 16.85 -1.13
N ALA A 22 6.99 16.96 -0.24
CA ALA A 22 7.01 17.86 0.91
C ALA A 22 8.27 17.64 1.76
N ARG A 23 8.53 16.39 2.13
CA ARG A 23 9.72 16.02 2.92
C ARG A 23 11.03 16.26 2.16
N SER A 24 11.06 15.99 0.87
CA SER A 24 12.27 16.15 0.03
C SER A 24 12.64 17.61 -0.15
N LEU A 25 11.64 18.50 -0.22
CA LEU A 25 11.86 19.94 -0.33
C LEU A 25 11.93 20.64 1.03
N GLY A 26 11.40 20.07 2.13
CA GLY A 26 11.32 20.77 3.41
C GLY A 26 10.19 21.80 3.45
N MET A 27 9.07 21.50 2.79
CA MET A 27 7.87 22.36 2.75
C MET A 27 6.66 21.64 3.34
N SER A 28 5.66 22.40 3.74
CA SER A 28 4.37 21.86 4.20
C SER A 28 3.54 21.32 3.03
N LEU A 29 2.67 20.36 3.33
CA LEU A 29 1.83 19.67 2.34
C LEU A 29 0.91 20.63 1.56
N ASN A 30 0.38 21.65 2.23
CA ASN A 30 -0.59 22.58 1.64
C ASN A 30 -0.01 23.44 0.50
N ARG A 31 1.33 23.53 0.39
CA ARG A 31 2.01 24.21 -0.73
C ARG A 31 2.06 23.37 -2.00
N ILE A 32 1.79 22.07 -1.90
CA ILE A 32 1.89 21.15 -3.02
C ILE A 32 0.49 20.87 -3.56
N ALA A 33 0.13 21.56 -4.63
CA ALA A 33 -1.05 21.19 -5.42
C ALA A 33 -0.74 19.92 -6.24
N ILE A 34 -1.40 18.81 -5.90
CA ILE A 34 -1.35 17.57 -6.68
C ILE A 34 -2.30 17.66 -7.88
N MET A 35 -1.83 17.23 -9.05
CA MET A 35 -2.54 17.33 -10.31
C MET A 35 -2.97 15.94 -10.79
N SER A 36 -4.11 15.86 -11.49
CA SER A 36 -4.57 14.61 -12.10
C SER A 36 -3.53 13.99 -13.03
N THR A 37 -3.49 12.65 -13.06
CA THR A 37 -2.64 11.88 -13.96
C THR A 37 -2.98 12.22 -15.41
N ARG A 38 -1.97 12.60 -16.19
CA ARG A 38 -2.16 12.92 -17.62
C ARG A 38 -0.99 12.43 -18.45
N THR A 39 -1.30 11.76 -19.56
CA THR A 39 -0.32 11.16 -20.48
C THR A 39 0.51 12.20 -21.26
N ASP A 40 0.00 13.42 -21.42
CA ASP A 40 0.73 14.55 -22.01
C ASP A 40 1.76 15.17 -21.05
N LYS A 41 1.69 14.86 -19.75
CA LYS A 41 2.64 15.32 -18.73
C LYS A 41 3.67 14.26 -18.36
N VAL A 42 3.21 13.03 -18.13
CA VAL A 42 4.08 11.87 -17.83
C VAL A 42 3.79 10.77 -18.85
N PRO A 43 4.62 10.64 -19.90
CA PRO A 43 4.39 9.66 -20.95
C PRO A 43 4.84 8.25 -20.53
N ASN A 44 4.34 7.23 -21.23
CA ASN A 44 4.80 5.84 -21.16
C ASN A 44 4.73 5.21 -19.76
N THR A 45 3.68 5.54 -19.00
CA THR A 45 3.45 5.02 -17.65
C THR A 45 2.96 3.58 -17.69
N SER A 46 3.44 2.74 -16.77
CA SER A 46 2.83 1.44 -16.47
C SER A 46 1.51 1.62 -15.70
N ALA A 47 0.70 0.55 -15.64
CA ALA A 47 -0.49 0.53 -14.79
C ALA A 47 -0.14 0.65 -13.30
N THR A 48 -1.03 1.25 -12.52
CA THR A 48 -0.96 1.23 -11.05
C THR A 48 -1.41 -0.15 -10.55
N ALA A 49 -0.48 -1.09 -10.49
CA ALA A 49 -0.69 -2.47 -10.08
C ALA A 49 0.58 -3.05 -9.41
N ALA A 50 0.55 -4.33 -9.01
CA ALA A 50 1.68 -5.01 -8.35
C ALA A 50 2.16 -4.29 -7.08
N SER A 51 1.23 -3.55 -6.45
CA SER A 51 1.46 -2.67 -5.30
C SER A 51 2.60 -1.65 -5.49
N SER A 52 3.00 -1.40 -6.74
CA SER A 52 4.23 -0.67 -7.07
C SER A 52 4.04 0.84 -7.13
N GLY A 53 2.78 1.31 -7.11
CA GLY A 53 2.42 2.71 -7.36
C GLY A 53 3.20 3.70 -6.50
N ALA A 54 3.16 3.55 -5.18
CA ALA A 54 3.85 4.46 -4.26
C ALA A 54 5.37 4.34 -4.34
N ASP A 55 5.91 3.12 -4.51
CA ASP A 55 7.34 2.87 -4.61
C ASP A 55 7.95 3.58 -5.83
N ILE A 56 7.42 3.32 -7.03
CA ILE A 56 8.02 3.82 -8.27
C ILE A 56 7.78 5.31 -8.46
N ASN A 57 6.55 5.78 -8.17
CA ASN A 57 6.20 7.18 -8.36
C ASN A 57 6.74 8.04 -7.22
N GLY A 58 6.88 7.51 -6.00
CA GLY A 58 7.55 8.18 -4.90
C GLY A 58 9.03 8.42 -5.21
N MET A 59 9.74 7.41 -5.72
CA MET A 59 11.13 7.57 -6.16
C MET A 59 11.27 8.56 -7.33
N ALA A 60 10.38 8.50 -8.32
CA ALA A 60 10.41 9.44 -9.45
C ALA A 60 10.11 10.88 -9.02
N ALA A 61 9.13 11.10 -8.15
CA ALA A 61 8.79 12.41 -7.61
C ALA A 61 9.90 12.97 -6.71
N MET A 62 10.51 12.13 -5.86
CA MET A 62 11.70 12.51 -5.08
C MET A 62 12.85 12.90 -6.00
N ASN A 63 13.10 12.16 -7.09
CA ASN A 63 14.13 12.50 -8.06
C ASN A 63 13.91 13.89 -8.70
N ALA A 64 12.67 14.22 -9.08
CA ALA A 64 12.33 15.55 -9.59
C ALA A 64 12.53 16.64 -8.53
N ALA A 65 12.06 16.40 -7.30
CA ALA A 65 12.18 17.33 -6.18
C ALA A 65 13.65 17.63 -5.83
N LEU A 66 14.50 16.61 -5.76
CA LEU A 66 15.92 16.77 -5.46
C LEU A 66 16.67 17.51 -6.57
N ARG A 67 16.30 17.31 -7.84
CA ARG A 67 16.85 18.11 -8.96
C ARG A 67 16.50 19.59 -8.84
N LEU A 68 15.25 19.89 -8.46
CA LEU A 68 14.81 21.27 -8.23
C LEU A 68 15.55 21.88 -7.03
N ARG A 69 15.65 21.13 -5.92
CA ARG A 69 16.38 21.55 -4.72
C ARG A 69 17.86 21.83 -5.01
N ALA A 70 18.54 20.97 -5.76
CA ALA A 70 19.94 21.15 -6.13
C ALA A 70 20.18 22.45 -6.93
N ARG A 71 19.25 22.82 -7.83
CA ARG A 71 19.35 24.10 -8.57
C ARG A 71 19.18 25.30 -7.66
N LEU A 72 18.23 25.24 -6.73
CA LEU A 72 17.99 26.30 -5.74
C LEU A 72 19.18 26.44 -4.78
N ILE A 73 19.74 25.33 -4.32
CA ILE A 73 20.96 25.31 -3.51
C ILE A 73 22.09 25.99 -4.27
N ARG A 74 22.37 25.59 -5.52
CA ARG A 74 23.44 26.22 -6.31
C ARG A 74 23.23 27.73 -6.48
N PHE A 75 21.98 28.14 -6.74
CA PHE A 75 21.65 29.56 -6.82
C PHE A 75 21.95 30.30 -5.51
N LEU A 76 21.58 29.72 -4.37
CA LEU A 76 21.81 30.31 -3.06
C LEU A 76 23.28 30.31 -2.64
N THR A 77 24.05 29.26 -2.95
CA THR A 77 25.50 29.23 -2.71
C THR A 77 26.19 30.33 -3.49
N ASP A 78 25.84 30.51 -4.77
CA ASP A 78 26.45 31.54 -5.63
C ASP A 78 26.04 32.95 -5.18
N LYS A 79 24.78 33.15 -4.77
CA LYS A 79 24.26 34.46 -4.34
C LYS A 79 24.81 34.91 -2.99
N HIS A 80 24.93 34.01 -2.03
CA HIS A 80 25.30 34.34 -0.65
C HIS A 80 26.77 34.03 -0.33
N ASP A 81 27.53 33.47 -1.28
CA ASP A 81 28.92 33.04 -1.10
C ASP A 81 29.09 32.09 0.10
N VAL A 82 28.24 31.07 0.16
CA VAL A 82 28.22 30.05 1.22
C VAL A 82 28.35 28.63 0.67
N LEU A 83 28.78 27.71 1.52
CA LEU A 83 28.76 26.27 1.20
C LEU A 83 27.33 25.72 1.22
N GLU A 84 27.08 24.66 0.44
CA GLU A 84 25.79 23.95 0.44
C GLU A 84 25.37 23.48 1.85
N SER A 85 26.33 23.07 2.67
CA SER A 85 26.08 22.65 4.07
C SER A 85 25.53 23.76 4.96
N ALA A 86 25.60 25.02 4.53
CA ALA A 86 25.07 26.17 5.25
C ALA A 86 23.60 26.48 4.90
N ILE A 87 23.01 25.74 3.95
CA ILE A 87 21.65 25.94 3.48
C ILE A 87 20.76 24.80 3.98
N GLU A 88 19.77 25.14 4.81
CA GLU A 88 18.77 24.20 5.32
C GLU A 88 17.39 24.54 4.76
N PHE A 89 16.66 23.52 4.30
CA PHE A 89 15.26 23.63 3.92
C PHE A 89 14.43 22.85 4.92
N LYS A 90 13.63 23.54 5.72
CA LYS A 90 12.85 22.91 6.79
C LYS A 90 11.65 23.76 7.18
N ASP A 91 10.52 23.10 7.42
CA ASP A 91 9.30 23.71 7.97
C ASP A 91 8.88 25.01 7.25
N ASP A 92 8.92 25.00 5.92
CA ASP A 92 8.63 26.13 5.02
C ASP A 92 9.64 27.30 5.02
N VAL A 93 10.73 27.16 5.76
CA VAL A 93 11.80 28.15 5.85
C VAL A 93 13.06 27.61 5.16
N ILE A 94 13.71 28.48 4.39
CA ILE A 94 15.03 28.25 3.83
C ILE A 94 16.01 29.10 4.61
N LYS A 95 16.81 28.44 5.44
CA LYS A 95 17.81 29.09 6.29
C LYS A 95 19.17 29.03 5.63
N ILE A 96 19.85 30.17 5.56
CA ILE A 96 21.16 30.34 4.95
C ILE A 96 22.09 30.90 6.03
N SER A 97 23.05 30.10 6.48
CA SER A 97 23.96 30.48 7.57
C SER A 97 25.31 30.92 7.00
N ALA A 98 25.53 32.23 6.91
CA ALA A 98 26.83 32.79 6.54
C ALA A 98 27.71 32.98 7.79
N SER A 99 28.99 33.31 7.59
CA SER A 99 29.94 33.54 8.70
C SER A 99 29.57 34.73 9.60
N THR A 100 28.82 35.70 9.08
CA THR A 100 28.49 36.96 9.76
C THR A 100 27.03 37.07 10.16
N GLU A 101 26.13 36.45 9.39
CA GLU A 101 24.69 36.53 9.62
C GLU A 101 23.95 35.29 9.11
N THR A 102 22.73 35.10 9.60
CA THR A 102 21.81 34.08 9.12
C THR A 102 20.65 34.77 8.42
N THR A 103 20.39 34.40 7.17
CA THR A 103 19.23 34.85 6.41
C THR A 103 18.19 33.73 6.38
N GLU A 104 16.92 34.10 6.53
CA GLU A 104 15.80 33.18 6.36
C GLU A 104 14.92 33.68 5.21
N LEU A 105 14.53 32.77 4.33
CA LEU A 105 13.64 33.02 3.21
C LEU A 105 12.42 32.10 3.32
N SER A 106 11.25 32.64 3.03
CA SER A 106 10.09 31.84 2.68
C SER A 106 10.26 31.20 1.30
N TRP A 107 9.51 30.14 1.04
CA TRP A 107 9.43 29.55 -0.30
C TRP A 107 9.01 30.54 -1.40
N ALA A 108 8.15 31.51 -1.08
CA ALA A 108 7.69 32.50 -2.05
C ALA A 108 8.81 33.47 -2.42
N GLU A 109 9.59 33.92 -1.44
CA GLU A 109 10.76 34.77 -1.66
C GLU A 109 11.82 34.04 -2.48
N LEU A 110 12.20 32.82 -2.07
CA LEU A 110 13.17 32.01 -2.83
C LEU A 110 12.72 31.76 -4.27
N ALA A 111 11.45 31.42 -4.48
CA ALA A 111 10.93 31.20 -5.83
C ALA A 111 10.95 32.48 -6.69
N SER A 112 10.62 33.64 -6.09
CA SER A 112 10.67 34.94 -6.77
C SER A 112 12.10 35.31 -7.16
N GLU A 113 13.05 35.16 -6.22
CA GLU A 113 14.47 35.46 -6.46
C GLU A 113 15.07 34.52 -7.52
N ALA A 114 14.81 33.23 -7.43
CA ALA A 114 15.26 32.24 -8.39
C ALA A 114 14.68 32.50 -9.79
N TYR A 115 13.40 32.91 -9.86
CA TYR A 115 12.75 33.30 -11.11
C TYR A 115 13.43 34.52 -11.75
N LEU A 116 13.69 35.58 -10.99
CA LEU A 116 14.39 36.78 -11.47
C LEU A 116 15.83 36.46 -11.92
N ALA A 117 16.48 35.51 -11.24
CA ALA A 117 17.79 34.99 -11.61
C ALA A 117 17.75 34.00 -12.80
N ARG A 118 16.57 33.72 -13.37
CA ARG A 118 16.34 32.80 -14.49
C ARG A 118 16.76 31.36 -14.20
N VAL A 119 16.63 30.94 -12.95
CA VAL A 119 16.86 29.55 -12.53
C VAL A 119 15.65 28.69 -12.94
N PRO A 120 15.83 27.56 -13.65
CA PRO A 120 14.71 26.71 -14.06
C PRO A 120 13.99 26.03 -12.87
N LEU A 121 12.75 26.41 -12.61
CA LEU A 121 11.89 25.90 -11.52
C LEU A 121 10.96 24.74 -11.94
N SER A 122 11.23 24.10 -13.08
CA SER A 122 10.54 22.88 -13.51
C SER A 122 11.55 21.74 -13.66
N ALA A 123 11.21 20.58 -13.11
CA ALA A 123 12.05 19.39 -13.15
C ALA A 123 11.20 18.14 -13.40
N THR A 124 11.72 17.24 -14.22
CA THR A 124 11.21 15.88 -14.38
C THR A 124 12.06 14.92 -13.57
N GLY A 125 11.45 13.82 -13.16
CA GLY A 125 12.12 12.72 -12.46
C GLY A 125 11.66 11.38 -13.00
N PHE A 126 12.53 10.38 -12.87
CA PHE A 126 12.29 9.04 -13.39
C PHE A 126 12.90 8.02 -12.44
N TYR A 127 12.28 6.85 -12.36
CA TYR A 127 12.80 5.73 -11.59
C TYR A 127 12.52 4.41 -12.32
N LYS A 128 13.51 3.53 -12.29
CA LYS A 128 13.42 2.15 -12.73
C LYS A 128 13.96 1.27 -11.61
N THR A 129 13.14 0.33 -11.14
CA THR A 129 13.52 -0.58 -10.07
C THR A 129 14.77 -1.39 -10.47
N PRO A 130 15.85 -1.36 -9.67
CA PRO A 130 17.07 -2.10 -9.98
C PRO A 130 16.96 -3.58 -9.60
N LYS A 131 17.97 -4.38 -9.94
CA LYS A 131 18.16 -5.80 -9.56
C LYS A 131 17.13 -6.81 -10.12
N ILE A 132 16.08 -6.35 -10.81
CA ILE A 132 15.07 -7.23 -11.42
C ILE A 132 15.61 -7.90 -12.69
N HIS A 133 15.57 -9.23 -12.71
CA HIS A 133 15.87 -10.08 -13.87
C HIS A 133 15.20 -11.44 -13.67
N TYR A 134 14.55 -12.01 -14.69
CA TYR A 134 13.90 -13.30 -14.56
C TYR A 134 13.83 -14.00 -15.92
N ASP A 135 14.33 -15.23 -15.97
CA ASP A 135 14.17 -16.14 -17.10
C ASP A 135 12.87 -16.92 -16.90
N ARG A 136 11.90 -16.69 -17.81
CA ARG A 136 10.59 -17.31 -17.73
C ARG A 136 10.58 -18.77 -18.17
N GLU A 137 11.47 -19.17 -19.08
CA GLU A 137 11.56 -20.55 -19.56
C GLU A 137 12.20 -21.45 -18.50
N MET A 138 13.22 -20.94 -17.80
CA MET A 138 13.90 -21.68 -16.72
C MET A 138 13.28 -21.49 -15.33
N ALA A 139 12.31 -20.57 -15.20
CA ALA A 139 11.76 -20.13 -13.91
C ALA A 139 12.83 -19.70 -12.89
N MET A 140 13.89 -19.02 -13.36
CA MET A 140 15.06 -18.69 -12.56
C MET A 140 15.37 -17.19 -12.60
N GLY A 141 15.77 -16.63 -11.45
CA GLY A 141 16.23 -15.24 -11.33
C GLY A 141 15.61 -14.52 -10.13
N ARG A 142 15.56 -13.19 -10.22
CA ARG A 142 14.98 -12.27 -9.24
C ARG A 142 13.86 -11.43 -9.87
N PRO A 143 12.61 -11.92 -9.87
CA PRO A 143 11.47 -11.17 -10.40
C PRO A 143 11.00 -10.04 -9.46
N PHE A 144 11.30 -10.13 -8.15
CA PHE A 144 10.85 -9.18 -7.14
C PHE A 144 12.00 -8.42 -6.49
N TYR A 145 11.77 -7.14 -6.17
CA TYR A 145 12.78 -6.31 -5.53
C TYR A 145 12.93 -6.67 -4.05
N TYR A 146 11.82 -6.89 -3.35
CA TYR A 146 11.77 -7.34 -1.96
C TYR A 146 10.44 -8.08 -1.73
N PHE A 147 10.26 -8.64 -0.55
CA PHE A 147 9.01 -9.25 -0.10
C PHE A 147 8.40 -8.45 1.06
N ALA A 148 7.11 -8.17 0.97
CA ALA A 148 6.29 -7.70 2.08
C ALA A 148 5.77 -8.93 2.84
N ASN A 149 5.77 -8.86 4.17
CA ASN A 149 5.39 -9.97 5.02
C ASN A 149 4.33 -9.52 6.02
N GLY A 150 3.58 -10.48 6.55
CA GLY A 150 2.65 -10.23 7.64
C GLY A 150 2.13 -11.54 8.20
N VAL A 151 1.52 -11.44 9.38
CA VAL A 151 0.84 -12.55 10.04
C VAL A 151 -0.51 -12.07 10.55
N ALA A 152 -1.50 -12.94 10.47
CA ALA A 152 -2.82 -12.74 11.03
C ALA A 152 -3.25 -13.96 11.83
N CYS A 153 -3.94 -13.72 12.94
CA CYS A 153 -4.65 -14.73 13.71
C CYS A 153 -6.13 -14.35 13.71
N SER A 154 -7.01 -15.30 13.40
CA SER A 154 -8.45 -15.08 13.33
C SER A 154 -9.17 -16.05 14.24
N GLU A 155 -10.18 -15.55 14.93
CA GLU A 155 -11.13 -16.34 15.72
C GLU A 155 -12.48 -16.32 15.02
N VAL A 156 -13.10 -17.48 14.86
CA VAL A 156 -14.38 -17.63 14.17
C VAL A 156 -15.36 -18.47 14.99
N LEU A 157 -16.64 -18.23 14.75
CA LEU A 157 -17.74 -19.05 15.21
C LEU A 157 -18.41 -19.70 13.99
N ILE A 158 -18.73 -20.99 14.08
CA ILE A 158 -19.53 -21.69 13.07
C ILE A 158 -20.79 -22.25 13.72
N ASP A 159 -21.93 -22.16 13.03
CA ASP A 159 -23.14 -22.91 13.36
C ASP A 159 -23.07 -24.26 12.66
N THR A 160 -22.99 -25.35 13.44
CA THR A 160 -22.89 -26.70 12.88
C THR A 160 -24.19 -27.23 12.26
N LEU A 161 -25.33 -26.56 12.48
CA LEU A 161 -26.63 -26.95 11.93
C LEU A 161 -26.94 -26.24 10.60
N THR A 162 -26.45 -25.02 10.41
CA THR A 162 -26.72 -24.21 9.21
C THR A 162 -25.48 -23.94 8.37
N GLY A 163 -24.28 -24.09 8.95
CA GLY A 163 -23.01 -23.73 8.37
C GLY A 163 -22.69 -22.23 8.42
N GLU A 164 -23.57 -21.39 8.99
CA GLU A 164 -23.32 -19.95 9.11
C GLU A 164 -22.03 -19.69 9.89
N THR A 165 -21.24 -18.72 9.42
CA THR A 165 -19.94 -18.39 10.03
C THR A 165 -19.83 -16.92 10.37
N ARG A 166 -19.15 -16.59 11.46
CA ARG A 166 -18.80 -15.21 11.82
C ARG A 166 -17.35 -15.12 12.25
N VAL A 167 -16.63 -14.10 11.77
CA VAL A 167 -15.31 -13.75 12.29
C VAL A 167 -15.50 -12.89 13.54
N LEU A 168 -15.11 -13.40 14.70
CA LEU A 168 -15.26 -12.70 15.98
C LEU A 168 -14.12 -11.71 16.20
N ARG A 169 -12.90 -12.12 15.83
CA ARG A 169 -11.69 -11.36 16.11
C ARG A 169 -10.63 -11.59 15.04
N ALA A 170 -9.85 -10.55 14.76
CA ALA A 170 -8.63 -10.63 13.96
C ALA A 170 -7.51 -9.80 14.60
N ASP A 171 -6.34 -10.41 14.76
CA ASP A 171 -5.11 -9.74 15.19
C ASP A 171 -4.07 -9.83 14.08
N ILE A 172 -3.64 -8.67 13.57
CA ILE A 172 -2.76 -8.56 12.41
C ILE A 172 -1.48 -7.80 12.79
N LEU A 173 -0.34 -8.37 12.40
CA LEU A 173 0.95 -7.70 12.39
C LEU A 173 1.51 -7.70 10.97
N HIS A 174 1.65 -6.53 10.36
CA HIS A 174 2.06 -6.41 8.95
C HIS A 174 3.32 -5.55 8.78
N ASP A 175 4.25 -6.00 7.94
CA ASP A 175 5.52 -5.32 7.65
C ASP A 175 5.38 -4.41 6.43
N VAL A 176 5.28 -3.11 6.71
CA VAL A 176 5.22 -2.04 5.71
C VAL A 176 6.53 -1.28 5.57
N GLY A 177 7.63 -1.85 6.07
CA GLY A 177 8.90 -1.14 6.13
C GLY A 177 8.83 0.08 7.04
N ARG A 178 9.54 1.15 6.67
CA ARG A 178 9.27 2.49 7.20
C ARG A 178 8.10 3.11 6.45
N SER A 179 6.90 2.95 7.00
CA SER A 179 5.65 3.49 6.44
C SER A 179 5.79 4.94 5.96
N LEU A 180 5.22 5.23 4.77
CA LEU A 180 5.07 6.60 4.28
C LEU A 180 3.94 7.34 5.00
N ASN A 181 2.87 6.63 5.31
CA ASN A 181 1.70 7.16 6.00
C ASN A 181 1.01 6.05 6.79
N PRO A 182 1.24 5.95 8.11
CA PRO A 182 0.72 4.85 8.93
C PRO A 182 -0.80 4.74 8.92
N ALA A 183 -1.52 5.87 8.88
CA ALA A 183 -2.99 5.86 8.87
C ALA A 183 -3.54 5.24 7.58
N ILE A 184 -2.95 5.58 6.43
CA ILE A 184 -3.34 4.98 5.15
C ILE A 184 -2.96 3.50 5.10
N ASP A 185 -1.79 3.14 5.63
CA ASP A 185 -1.31 1.75 5.61
C ASP A 185 -2.19 0.84 6.49
N VAL A 186 -2.61 1.31 7.68
CA VAL A 186 -3.58 0.59 8.52
C VAL A 186 -4.90 0.39 7.77
N GLY A 187 -5.46 1.44 7.16
CA GLY A 187 -6.70 1.32 6.39
C GLY A 187 -6.60 0.38 5.17
N GLN A 188 -5.44 0.32 4.51
CA GLN A 188 -5.17 -0.65 3.44
C GLN A 188 -5.14 -2.09 3.97
N ILE A 189 -4.56 -2.32 5.16
CA ILE A 189 -4.52 -3.64 5.79
C ILE A 189 -5.93 -4.08 6.22
N GLU A 190 -6.69 -3.19 6.86
CA GLU A 190 -8.07 -3.46 7.28
C GLU A 190 -8.95 -3.82 6.07
N GLY A 191 -8.93 -2.96 5.03
CA GLY A 191 -9.70 -3.18 3.80
C GLY A 191 -9.26 -4.44 3.05
N GLY A 192 -7.95 -4.68 2.92
CA GLY A 192 -7.41 -5.87 2.27
C GLY A 192 -7.80 -7.16 2.99
N TYR A 193 -7.71 -7.18 4.33
CA TYR A 193 -8.13 -8.34 5.11
C TYR A 193 -9.62 -8.62 4.97
N VAL A 194 -10.50 -7.61 5.11
CA VAL A 194 -11.95 -7.80 4.96
C VAL A 194 -12.31 -8.26 3.55
N GLN A 195 -11.67 -7.68 2.52
CA GLN A 195 -11.85 -8.14 1.14
C GLN A 195 -11.41 -9.60 0.94
N GLY A 196 -10.28 -9.99 1.54
CA GLY A 196 -9.82 -11.39 1.51
C GLY A 196 -10.76 -12.35 2.25
N VAL A 197 -11.39 -11.90 3.35
CA VAL A 197 -12.42 -12.67 4.06
C VAL A 197 -13.61 -12.88 3.12
N GLY A 198 -14.09 -11.82 2.47
CA GLY A 198 -15.11 -11.89 1.43
C GLY A 198 -14.83 -12.95 0.37
N TRP A 199 -13.65 -12.88 -0.25
CA TRP A 199 -13.17 -13.86 -1.24
C TRP A 199 -13.26 -15.31 -0.75
N LEU A 200 -12.89 -15.57 0.51
CA LEU A 200 -12.77 -16.93 1.03
C LEU A 200 -14.02 -17.46 1.73
N THR A 201 -15.09 -16.65 1.88
CA THR A 201 -16.30 -17.10 2.60
C THR A 201 -17.61 -16.74 1.90
N HIS A 202 -17.77 -15.53 1.35
CA HIS A 202 -19.07 -15.05 0.85
C HIS A 202 -19.13 -14.98 -0.68
N GLU A 203 -18.01 -14.66 -1.31
CA GLU A 203 -17.93 -14.25 -2.71
C GLU A 203 -17.86 -15.46 -3.65
N GLU A 204 -19.02 -15.96 -4.07
CA GLU A 204 -19.14 -17.10 -4.98
C GLU A 204 -19.59 -16.68 -6.40
N LEU A 205 -18.81 -17.11 -7.40
CA LEU A 205 -19.18 -16.98 -8.81
C LEU A 205 -19.87 -18.26 -9.28
N HIS A 206 -21.10 -18.13 -9.77
CA HIS A 206 -21.89 -19.27 -10.26
C HIS A 206 -22.25 -19.07 -11.74
N TRP A 207 -21.97 -20.09 -12.55
CA TRP A 207 -22.39 -20.17 -13.95
C TRP A 207 -23.40 -21.29 -14.13
N ASP A 208 -24.46 -21.02 -14.90
CA ASP A 208 -25.41 -22.06 -15.25
C ASP A 208 -24.85 -23.04 -16.31
N ALA A 209 -25.60 -24.12 -16.58
CA ALA A 209 -25.22 -25.13 -17.58
C ALA A 209 -25.06 -24.60 -19.02
N LYS A 210 -25.48 -23.35 -19.30
CA LYS A 210 -25.31 -22.67 -20.59
C LYS A 210 -24.14 -21.69 -20.58
N GLY A 211 -23.37 -21.62 -19.49
CA GLY A 211 -22.23 -20.73 -19.32
C GLY A 211 -22.60 -19.28 -18.99
N ARG A 212 -23.84 -19.00 -18.55
CA ARG A 212 -24.24 -17.66 -18.12
C ARG A 212 -23.89 -17.44 -16.65
N LEU A 213 -23.24 -16.32 -16.33
CA LEU A 213 -23.00 -15.90 -14.95
C LEU A 213 -24.34 -15.52 -14.31
N THR A 214 -24.70 -16.16 -13.19
CA THR A 214 -25.96 -15.90 -12.48
C THR A 214 -25.76 -15.03 -11.23
N THR A 215 -24.52 -14.88 -10.76
CA THR A 215 -24.15 -13.96 -9.68
C THR A 215 -23.61 -12.65 -10.28
N ASP A 216 -24.42 -12.00 -11.12
CA ASP A 216 -24.04 -10.83 -11.93
C ASP A 216 -24.43 -9.47 -11.31
N GLY A 217 -24.85 -9.45 -10.04
CA GLY A 217 -25.12 -8.22 -9.31
C GLY A 217 -25.11 -8.37 -7.79
N PRO A 218 -25.16 -7.27 -7.01
CA PRO A 218 -25.03 -7.31 -5.54
C PRO A 218 -26.16 -8.08 -4.82
N ALA A 219 -27.29 -8.27 -5.50
CA ALA A 219 -28.39 -9.09 -4.99
C ALA A 219 -28.02 -10.58 -4.95
N THR A 220 -27.08 -11.04 -5.78
CA THR A 220 -26.71 -12.45 -5.95
C THR A 220 -25.24 -12.73 -5.65
N TYR A 221 -24.34 -11.75 -5.82
CA TYR A 221 -22.94 -11.80 -5.41
C TYR A 221 -22.75 -11.04 -4.08
N LYS A 222 -22.26 -11.73 -3.05
CA LYS A 222 -22.23 -11.22 -1.67
C LYS A 222 -20.81 -10.86 -1.26
N ILE A 223 -20.46 -9.58 -1.42
CA ILE A 223 -19.29 -9.01 -0.74
C ILE A 223 -19.58 -8.85 0.76
N PRO A 224 -18.55 -8.72 1.62
CA PRO A 224 -18.73 -8.40 3.02
C PRO A 224 -19.58 -7.13 3.24
N ALA A 225 -20.60 -7.24 4.07
CA ALA A 225 -21.32 -6.13 4.65
C ALA A 225 -20.58 -5.59 5.87
N ILE A 226 -21.07 -4.48 6.44
CA ILE A 226 -20.44 -3.82 7.60
C ILE A 226 -20.34 -4.74 8.83
N SER A 227 -21.31 -5.64 9.02
CA SER A 227 -21.37 -6.58 10.14
C SER A 227 -20.41 -7.76 10.02
N ASP A 228 -19.81 -7.95 8.84
CA ASP A 228 -18.91 -9.08 8.56
C ASP A 228 -17.46 -8.75 8.91
N ALA A 229 -17.17 -7.47 9.21
CA ALA A 229 -15.91 -7.08 9.82
C ALA A 229 -15.79 -7.68 11.23
N PRO A 230 -14.57 -8.07 11.68
CA PRO A 230 -14.37 -8.59 13.02
C PRO A 230 -14.79 -7.57 14.09
N ASP A 231 -15.52 -8.02 15.12
CA ASP A 231 -15.92 -7.15 16.24
C ASP A 231 -14.69 -6.62 16.99
N VAL A 232 -13.68 -7.48 17.17
CA VAL A 232 -12.36 -7.11 17.68
C VAL A 232 -11.36 -7.14 16.53
N PHE A 233 -10.98 -5.97 16.02
CA PHE A 233 -10.09 -5.86 14.88
C PHE A 233 -8.81 -5.09 15.24
N ASN A 234 -7.74 -5.83 15.54
CA ASN A 234 -6.47 -5.26 15.96
C ASN A 234 -5.47 -5.30 14.79
N VAL A 235 -5.10 -4.13 14.27
CA VAL A 235 -4.07 -4.00 13.23
C VAL A 235 -2.86 -3.26 13.76
N SER A 236 -1.69 -3.88 13.66
CA SER A 236 -0.41 -3.32 14.05
C SER A 236 0.60 -3.35 12.90
N LEU A 237 1.37 -2.28 12.77
CA LEU A 237 2.50 -2.22 11.84
C LEU A 237 3.77 -2.71 12.54
N LEU A 238 4.52 -3.59 11.89
CA LEU A 238 5.81 -4.05 12.40
C LEU A 238 6.78 -2.85 12.52
N GLN A 239 7.29 -2.62 13.72
CA GLN A 239 8.13 -1.46 14.03
C GLN A 239 9.61 -1.78 13.80
N ASN A 240 10.40 -0.74 13.51
CA ASN A 240 11.85 -0.80 13.39
C ASN A 240 12.37 -1.78 12.32
N THR A 241 11.60 -2.01 11.27
CA THR A 241 11.98 -2.86 10.12
C THR A 241 12.08 -2.05 8.83
N PRO A 242 13.02 -1.09 8.70
CA PRO A 242 13.22 -0.40 7.43
C PRO A 242 13.52 -1.44 6.32
N ASN A 243 13.02 -1.21 5.11
CA ASN A 243 13.31 -2.10 3.99
C ASN A 243 14.83 -2.16 3.72
N ASP A 244 15.37 -3.38 3.60
CA ASP A 244 16.78 -3.62 3.27
C ASP A 244 17.14 -3.01 1.92
N GLU A 245 16.19 -3.04 0.99
CA GLU A 245 16.32 -2.42 -0.31
C GLU A 245 16.11 -0.90 -0.24
N ALA A 246 16.76 -0.18 -1.15
CA ALA A 246 16.74 1.29 -1.20
C ALA A 246 15.43 1.81 -1.85
N THR A 247 14.29 1.43 -1.29
CA THR A 247 12.97 1.95 -1.65
C THR A 247 12.77 3.37 -1.12
N ILE A 248 11.68 4.02 -1.54
CA ILE A 248 11.33 5.36 -1.10
C ILE A 248 11.23 5.42 0.43
N PHE A 249 12.15 6.16 1.06
CA PHE A 249 12.31 6.25 2.52
C PHE A 249 12.33 4.90 3.27
N ARG A 250 12.75 3.81 2.63
CA ARG A 250 12.75 2.45 3.18
C ARG A 250 11.36 1.88 3.49
N SER A 251 10.32 2.33 2.78
CA SER A 251 8.96 1.75 2.86
C SER A 251 8.87 0.39 2.17
N LYS A 252 7.78 -0.34 2.46
CA LYS A 252 7.33 -1.49 1.68
C LYS A 252 5.90 -1.25 1.17
N ALA A 253 5.57 -1.92 0.08
CA ALA A 253 4.25 -1.91 -0.52
C ALA A 253 3.22 -2.62 0.36
N VAL A 254 1.99 -2.08 0.41
CA VAL A 254 0.90 -2.55 1.30
C VAL A 254 -0.44 -2.72 0.58
N GLY A 255 -0.50 -2.49 -0.74
CA GLY A 255 -1.78 -2.52 -1.48
C GLY A 255 -2.42 -3.91 -1.57
N GLU A 256 -1.70 -4.86 -2.14
CA GLU A 256 -2.14 -6.26 -2.32
C GLU A 256 -1.72 -7.20 -1.17
N PRO A 257 -0.52 -7.08 -0.55
CA PRO A 257 -0.05 -8.09 0.41
C PRO A 257 -1.00 -8.42 1.57
N PRO A 258 -1.72 -7.45 2.19
CA PRO A 258 -2.64 -7.74 3.29
C PRO A 258 -3.85 -8.60 2.92
N LEU A 259 -4.25 -8.68 1.64
CA LEU A 259 -5.38 -9.52 1.20
C LEU A 259 -5.17 -10.99 1.60
N MET A 260 -3.93 -11.47 1.49
CA MET A 260 -3.58 -12.86 1.79
C MET A 260 -3.71 -13.19 3.28
N LEU A 261 -3.77 -12.20 4.16
CA LEU A 261 -3.92 -12.43 5.60
C LEU A 261 -5.25 -13.08 5.95
N ALA A 262 -6.29 -12.89 5.13
CA ALA A 262 -7.59 -13.54 5.33
C ALA A 262 -7.55 -15.07 5.27
N LEU A 263 -6.46 -15.67 4.77
CA LEU A 263 -6.23 -17.10 4.88
C LEU A 263 -6.29 -17.58 6.34
N SER A 264 -5.98 -16.72 7.33
CA SER A 264 -6.14 -17.07 8.75
C SER A 264 -7.61 -17.33 9.11
N ALA A 265 -8.56 -16.58 8.56
CA ALA A 265 -10.00 -16.79 8.78
C ALA A 265 -10.46 -18.11 8.14
N PHE A 266 -10.05 -18.38 6.89
CA PHE A 266 -10.34 -19.66 6.23
C PHE A 266 -9.75 -20.86 6.99
N CYS A 267 -8.52 -20.73 7.50
CA CYS A 267 -7.89 -21.76 8.33
C CYS A 267 -8.61 -21.94 9.67
N ALA A 268 -9.07 -20.86 10.29
CA ALA A 268 -9.84 -20.90 11.54
C ALA A 268 -11.22 -21.57 11.35
N ILE A 269 -11.89 -21.36 10.21
CA ILE A 269 -13.13 -22.07 9.88
C ILE A 269 -12.86 -23.57 9.77
N ARG A 270 -11.80 -23.95 9.05
CA ARG A 270 -11.40 -25.36 8.95
C ARG A 270 -11.05 -25.95 10.31
N ASP A 271 -10.36 -25.21 11.17
CA ASP A 271 -10.03 -25.64 12.53
C ASP A 271 -11.30 -25.86 13.38
N ALA A 272 -12.25 -24.93 13.32
CA ALA A 272 -13.54 -25.04 14.00
C ALA A 272 -14.31 -26.28 13.56
N ILE A 273 -14.34 -26.59 12.26
CA ILE A 273 -14.97 -27.83 11.74
C ILE A 273 -14.23 -29.07 12.26
N GLY A 274 -12.90 -29.05 12.29
CA GLY A 274 -12.09 -30.16 12.80
C GLY A 274 -12.34 -30.45 14.28
N SER A 275 -12.64 -29.42 15.07
CA SER A 275 -12.93 -29.56 16.50
C SER A 275 -14.15 -30.44 16.80
N ILE A 276 -15.12 -30.51 15.86
CA ILE A 276 -16.34 -31.32 15.98
C ILE A 276 -16.01 -32.81 16.15
N ALA A 277 -14.93 -33.28 15.52
CA ALA A 277 -14.42 -34.65 15.62
C ALA A 277 -13.14 -34.76 16.46
N ASN A 278 -12.93 -33.85 17.42
CA ASN A 278 -11.71 -33.79 18.24
C ASN A 278 -10.41 -33.81 17.40
N HIS A 279 -10.44 -33.17 16.23
CA HIS A 279 -9.34 -33.12 15.25
C HIS A 279 -8.83 -34.49 14.76
N GLN A 280 -9.64 -35.55 14.86
CA GLN A 280 -9.27 -36.88 14.35
C GLN A 280 -9.43 -36.99 12.83
N VAL A 281 -10.28 -36.14 12.24
CA VAL A 281 -10.56 -36.07 10.81
C VAL A 281 -10.12 -34.72 10.28
N PHE A 282 -9.40 -34.71 9.16
CA PHE A 282 -9.01 -33.49 8.47
C PHE A 282 -10.16 -32.95 7.60
N PRO A 283 -10.71 -31.76 7.86
CA PRO A 283 -11.86 -31.25 7.10
C PRO A 283 -11.45 -30.84 5.68
N ARG A 284 -12.14 -31.38 4.68
CA ARG A 284 -11.91 -31.09 3.26
C ARG A 284 -12.73 -29.89 2.83
N LEU A 285 -12.44 -28.73 3.43
CA LEU A 285 -13.11 -27.46 3.15
C LEU A 285 -12.60 -26.86 1.83
N ASN A 286 -13.51 -26.55 0.90
CA ASN A 286 -13.21 -25.79 -0.32
C ASN A 286 -13.41 -24.29 -0.09
N ALA A 287 -12.83 -23.48 -0.99
CA ALA A 287 -13.09 -22.05 -1.06
C ALA A 287 -14.07 -21.75 -2.21
N PRO A 288 -15.01 -20.79 -2.04
CA PRO A 288 -15.31 -20.08 -0.80
C PRO A 288 -15.97 -20.99 0.25
N ALA A 289 -15.66 -20.78 1.53
CA ALA A 289 -16.28 -21.44 2.68
C ALA A 289 -17.65 -20.81 2.96
N THR A 290 -18.57 -20.94 2.01
CA THR A 290 -19.97 -20.53 2.16
C THR A 290 -20.66 -21.35 3.25
N PRO A 291 -21.80 -20.90 3.79
CA PRO A 291 -22.54 -21.69 4.77
C PRO A 291 -22.85 -23.12 4.29
N GLU A 292 -23.22 -23.28 3.02
CA GLU A 292 -23.46 -24.60 2.43
C GLU A 292 -22.20 -25.49 2.45
N GLU A 293 -21.04 -24.94 2.07
CA GLU A 293 -19.78 -25.66 2.04
C GLU A 293 -19.26 -26.01 3.44
N VAL A 294 -19.45 -25.12 4.42
CA VAL A 294 -19.14 -25.36 5.83
C VAL A 294 -20.02 -26.49 6.37
N LEU A 295 -21.34 -26.44 6.15
CA LEU A 295 -22.27 -27.47 6.60
C LEU A 295 -21.95 -28.83 5.97
N ARG A 296 -21.71 -28.87 4.65
CA ARG A 296 -21.29 -30.08 3.93
C ARG A 296 -20.04 -30.69 4.57
N CYS A 297 -19.07 -29.86 4.95
CA CYS A 297 -17.83 -30.30 5.56
C CYS A 297 -18.03 -30.79 7.01
N CYS A 298 -18.87 -30.13 7.81
CA CYS A 298 -19.29 -30.62 9.12
C CYS A 298 -19.91 -32.02 9.05
N ASP A 299 -20.87 -32.23 8.14
CA ASP A 299 -21.53 -33.53 7.91
C ASP A 299 -20.56 -34.60 7.43
N GLN A 300 -19.56 -34.22 6.63
CA GLN A 300 -18.52 -35.13 6.19
C GLN A 300 -17.67 -35.58 7.39
N VAL A 301 -17.20 -34.64 8.19
CA VAL A 301 -16.34 -34.91 9.35
C VAL A 301 -17.06 -35.77 10.39
N LEU A 302 -18.34 -35.49 10.68
CA LEU A 302 -19.16 -36.29 11.60
C LEU A 302 -19.40 -37.72 11.13
N ARG A 303 -19.42 -37.98 9.81
CA ARG A 303 -19.56 -39.32 9.26
C ARG A 303 -18.27 -40.13 9.26
N GLU A 304 -17.12 -39.46 9.26
CA GLU A 304 -15.79 -40.09 9.25
C GLU A 304 -15.23 -40.35 10.66
N ALA A 305 -15.77 -39.68 11.68
CA ALA A 305 -15.41 -39.84 13.10
C ALA A 305 -16.11 -41.04 13.75
#